data_AF-A0A5E6NUS0-F1
#
_entry.id   AF-A0A5E6NUS0-F1
#
_cell.length_a   1.000
_cell.length_b   1.000
_cell.length_c   1.000
_cell.angle_alpha   90.00
_cell.angle_beta   90.00
_cell.angle_gamma   90.00
#
_symmetry.space_group_name_H-M   'P 1'
#
loop_
_entity.id
_entity.type
_entity.pdbx_description
1 polymer ?
#
loop_
_entity_poly.entity_id
_entity_poly.type
_entity_poly.pdbx_seq_one_letter_code
_entity_poly.pdbx_strand_id
1 'polypeptide(L)'
;MIVPIYVKVSLNLKNKMNKIFTLRSPLYIKYPNGETRVIEEIFQHPEGILYFELFWEKDPRYGIHLIKGKITGDGPWRVGECSFHLLGCNHTHPQMCEMHSFWQQELLQNSSQFRSGDVVKIALEKGAILPDDYPINDKRF
;
A
#
# COMPACT_ATOMS: atom_id res chain seq x y z
N MET A 1 -49.80 -7.86 18.04
CA MET A 1 -49.13 -7.00 17.03
C MET A 1 -47.68 -6.85 17.47
N ILE A 2 -46.77 -7.63 16.88
CA ILE A 2 -45.36 -7.70 17.30
C ILE A 2 -44.55 -6.97 16.23
N VAL A 3 -43.90 -5.87 16.62
CA VAL A 3 -43.02 -5.08 15.74
C VAL A 3 -41.63 -5.72 15.78
N PRO A 4 -40.97 -6.01 14.65
CA PRO A 4 -39.64 -6.59 14.66
C PRO A 4 -38.62 -5.50 15.00
N ILE A 5 -37.82 -5.76 16.03
CA ILE A 5 -36.64 -4.95 16.38
C ILE A 5 -35.57 -5.28 15.32
N TYR A 6 -35.57 -4.53 14.22
CA TYR A 6 -34.36 -4.40 13.40
C TYR A 6 -33.34 -3.68 14.27
N VAL A 7 -32.42 -4.45 14.86
CA VAL A 7 -31.18 -3.90 15.41
C VAL A 7 -30.42 -3.31 14.24
N LYS A 8 -30.67 -2.02 14.00
CA LYS A 8 -29.87 -1.17 13.14
C LYS A 8 -28.51 -1.11 13.82
N VAL A 9 -27.59 -1.98 13.39
CA VAL A 9 -26.18 -1.89 13.75
C VAL A 9 -25.65 -0.63 13.07
N SER A 10 -25.98 0.52 13.65
CA SER A 10 -25.27 1.78 13.44
C SER A 10 -23.93 1.66 14.16
N LEU A 11 -23.06 0.77 13.70
CA LEU A 11 -21.64 0.91 13.93
C LEU A 11 -21.14 1.95 12.94
N ASN A 12 -21.35 3.20 13.35
CA ASN A 12 -20.68 4.38 12.85
C ASN A 12 -19.18 4.31 13.24
N LEU A 13 -18.49 3.25 12.83
CA LEU A 13 -17.06 3.31 12.60
C LEU A 13 -16.92 4.02 11.26
N LYS A 14 -16.85 5.35 11.31
CA LYS A 14 -15.92 6.04 10.42
C LYS A 14 -14.55 5.42 10.73
N ASN A 15 -14.25 4.31 10.08
CA ASN A 15 -12.99 3.61 10.18
C ASN A 15 -11.99 4.60 9.61
N LYS A 16 -11.42 5.45 10.48
CA LYS A 16 -10.54 6.53 10.08
C LYS A 16 -9.35 5.86 9.42
N MET A 17 -9.37 5.85 8.10
CA MET A 17 -8.33 5.25 7.29
C MET A 17 -6.98 5.74 7.80
N ASN A 18 -6.06 4.82 8.03
CA ASN A 18 -4.76 5.20 8.55
C ASN A 18 -4.08 6.09 7.50
N LYS A 19 -3.46 7.19 7.94
CA LYS A 19 -2.83 8.18 7.06
C LYS A 19 -1.84 7.56 6.07
N ILE A 20 -1.19 6.46 6.45
CA ILE A 20 -0.27 5.73 5.58
C ILE A 20 -0.87 5.38 4.20
N PHE A 21 -2.18 5.12 4.13
CA PHE A 21 -2.87 4.78 2.89
C PHE A 21 -3.33 5.99 2.06
N THR A 22 -3.26 7.19 2.63
CA THR A 22 -3.69 8.44 1.97
C THR A 22 -2.51 9.34 1.57
N LEU A 23 -1.28 8.92 1.88
CA LEU A 23 -0.08 9.68 1.56
C LEU A 23 0.30 9.51 0.09
N ARG A 24 0.76 10.61 -0.51
CA ARG A 24 1.31 10.63 -1.89
C ARG A 24 2.83 10.58 -1.92
N SER A 25 3.47 10.78 -0.76
CA SER A 25 4.92 10.69 -0.66
C SER A 25 5.34 9.23 -0.75
N PRO A 26 6.42 8.91 -1.49
CA PRO A 26 6.91 7.55 -1.57
C PRO A 26 7.31 7.02 -0.20
N LEU A 27 7.13 5.73 0.01
CA LEU A 27 7.41 5.04 1.27
C LEU A 27 8.52 4.00 1.07
N TYR A 28 9.17 3.65 2.16
CA TYR A 28 9.98 2.44 2.25
C TYR A 28 9.64 1.66 3.51
N ILE A 29 9.78 0.34 3.43
CA ILE A 29 9.69 -0.58 4.56
C ILE A 29 11.08 -0.91 5.08
N LYS A 30 11.23 -0.99 6.40
CA LYS A 30 12.40 -1.53 7.10
C LYS A 30 12.01 -2.78 7.87
N TYR A 31 12.67 -3.88 7.54
CA TYR A 31 12.53 -5.18 8.18
C TYR A 31 13.41 -5.29 9.44
N PRO A 32 13.10 -6.23 10.35
CA PRO A 32 13.88 -6.44 11.57
C PRO A 32 15.32 -6.90 11.30
N ASN A 33 15.58 -7.56 10.16
CA ASN A 33 16.92 -7.96 9.71
C ASN A 33 17.77 -6.78 9.17
N GLY A 34 17.21 -5.56 9.13
CA GLY A 34 17.86 -4.37 8.59
C GLY A 34 17.67 -4.18 7.08
N GLU A 35 17.08 -5.15 6.39
CA GLU A 35 16.71 -5.02 4.98
C GLU A 35 15.66 -3.92 4.80
N THR A 36 15.76 -3.23 3.66
CA THR A 36 14.90 -2.11 3.32
C THR A 36 14.46 -2.22 1.87
N ARG A 37 13.21 -1.88 1.60
CA ARG A 37 12.61 -1.96 0.26
C ARG A 37 11.75 -0.74 -0.02
N VAL A 38 11.83 -0.23 -1.24
CA VAL A 38 11.01 0.90 -1.68
C VAL A 38 9.65 0.38 -2.13
N ILE A 39 8.60 1.06 -1.70
CA ILE A 39 7.22 0.68 -1.96
C ILE A 39 6.73 1.43 -3.20
N GLU A 40 6.21 0.68 -4.16
CA GLU A 40 5.49 1.19 -5.32
C GLU A 40 4.06 1.58 -4.91
N GLU A 41 3.31 0.61 -4.37
CA GLU A 41 1.91 0.77 -4.00
C GLU A 41 1.60 0.08 -2.67
N ILE A 42 0.64 0.61 -1.92
CA ILE A 42 0.27 0.14 -0.59
C ILE A 42 -1.25 0.09 -0.42
N PHE A 43 -1.73 -1.02 0.15
CA PHE A 43 -3.14 -1.28 0.37
C PHE A 43 -3.41 -1.71 1.80
N GLN A 44 -4.57 -1.32 2.30
CA GLN A 44 -5.07 -1.85 3.56
C GLN A 44 -5.45 -3.31 3.37
N HIS A 45 -5.15 -4.17 4.36
CA HIS A 45 -5.57 -5.57 4.37
C HIS A 45 -6.16 -5.92 5.74
N PRO A 46 -7.18 -6.81 5.84
CA PRO A 46 -7.74 -7.21 7.14
C PRO A 46 -6.70 -7.70 8.15
N GLU A 47 -5.65 -8.36 7.65
CA GLU A 47 -4.54 -8.88 8.47
C GLU A 47 -3.39 -7.88 8.68
N GLY A 48 -3.38 -6.71 8.03
CA GLY A 48 -2.30 -5.73 8.14
C GLY A 48 -2.14 -4.84 6.90
N ILE A 49 -0.97 -4.88 6.27
CA ILE A 49 -0.63 -4.08 5.08
C ILE A 49 -0.20 -4.99 3.93
N LEU A 50 -0.86 -4.84 2.79
CA LEU A 50 -0.40 -5.40 1.52
C LEU A 50 0.38 -4.32 0.78
N TYR A 51 1.59 -4.59 0.33
CA TYR A 51 2.36 -3.64 -0.47
C TYR A 51 3.06 -4.32 -1.65
N PHE A 52 3.35 -3.50 -2.65
CA PHE A 52 4.05 -3.86 -3.88
C PHE A 52 5.41 -3.17 -3.87
N GLU A 53 6.48 -3.91 -4.12
CA GLU A 53 7.83 -3.39 -4.29
C GLU A 53 7.98 -2.78 -5.70
N LEU A 54 8.95 -1.87 -5.88
CA LEU A 54 9.33 -1.40 -7.21
C LEU A 54 9.62 -2.59 -8.14
N PHE A 55 9.10 -2.54 -9.37
CA PHE A 55 9.29 -3.58 -10.39
C PHE A 55 8.74 -4.96 -10.01
N TRP A 56 7.72 -5.02 -9.15
CA TRP A 56 7.06 -6.28 -8.76
C TRP A 56 6.58 -7.10 -9.97
N GLU A 57 6.35 -6.47 -11.12
CA GLU A 57 5.91 -7.15 -12.35
C GLU A 57 6.90 -8.18 -12.86
N LYS A 58 8.20 -8.00 -12.56
CA LYS A 58 9.27 -8.91 -13.00
C LYS A 58 9.17 -10.27 -12.30
N ASP A 59 8.85 -10.29 -11.01
CA ASP A 59 8.48 -11.52 -10.29
C ASP A 59 7.43 -11.23 -9.20
N PRO A 60 6.13 -11.32 -9.54
CA PRO A 60 5.04 -11.00 -8.61
C PRO A 60 4.99 -11.87 -7.37
N ARG A 61 5.66 -13.03 -7.37
CA ARG A 61 5.71 -13.91 -6.18
C ARG A 61 6.61 -13.34 -5.10
N TYR A 62 7.62 -12.55 -5.48
CA TYR A 62 8.60 -11.98 -4.56
C TYR A 62 8.49 -10.45 -4.40
N GLY A 63 7.75 -9.76 -5.27
CA GLY A 63 7.53 -8.31 -5.20
C GLY A 63 6.23 -7.87 -4.54
N ILE A 64 5.36 -8.80 -4.11
CA ILE A 64 4.10 -8.48 -3.44
C ILE A 64 4.06 -9.12 -2.06
N HIS A 65 3.86 -8.31 -1.03
CA HIS A 65 4.04 -8.73 0.36
C HIS A 65 2.85 -8.36 1.23
N LEU A 66 2.43 -9.29 2.09
CA LEU A 66 1.48 -9.05 3.17
C LEU A 66 2.22 -9.02 4.51
N ILE A 67 2.33 -7.83 5.09
CA ILE A 67 2.86 -7.64 6.45
C ILE A 67 1.70 -7.73 7.42
N LYS A 68 1.68 -8.80 8.21
CA LYS A 68 0.63 -9.04 9.19
C LYS A 68 0.88 -8.26 10.47
N GLY A 69 -0.18 -7.69 11.04
CA GLY A 69 -0.14 -7.01 12.33
C GLY A 69 -1.03 -5.77 12.37
N LYS A 70 -1.24 -5.26 13.59
CA LYS A 70 -1.95 -4.00 13.80
C LYS A 70 -1.06 -2.83 13.41
N ILE A 71 -1.61 -1.91 12.63
CA ILE A 71 -0.92 -0.67 12.27
C ILE A 71 -0.93 0.27 13.47
N THR A 72 0.25 0.74 13.87
CA THR A 72 0.43 1.67 14.98
C THR A 72 1.33 2.83 14.57
N GLY A 73 1.22 3.96 15.29
CA GLY A 73 1.92 5.20 14.98
C GLY A 73 1.18 6.09 13.98
N ASP A 74 1.60 7.36 13.92
CA ASP A 74 1.12 8.38 12.97
C ASP A 74 2.20 8.77 11.94
N GLY A 75 3.24 7.92 11.83
CA GLY A 75 4.45 8.16 11.06
C GLY A 75 5.68 8.31 11.98
N PRO A 76 6.77 7.55 11.77
CA PRO A 76 6.81 6.29 11.02
C PRO A 76 5.82 5.26 11.59
N TRP A 77 5.25 4.43 10.72
CA TRP A 77 4.24 3.44 11.12
C TRP A 77 4.89 2.11 11.43
N ARG A 78 4.31 1.34 12.36
CA ARG A 78 4.75 -0.03 12.68
C ARG A 78 3.65 -1.02 12.43
N VAL A 79 4.01 -2.16 11.84
CA VAL A 79 3.11 -3.30 11.55
C VAL A 79 3.89 -4.58 11.81
N GLY A 80 3.49 -5.34 12.83
CA GLY A 80 4.32 -6.43 13.34
C GLY A 80 5.71 -5.91 13.74
N GLU A 81 6.76 -6.59 13.27
CA GLU A 81 8.15 -6.22 13.49
C GLU A 81 8.71 -5.25 12.43
N CYS A 82 7.90 -4.86 11.45
CA CYS A 82 8.31 -3.98 10.37
C CYS A 82 7.94 -2.52 10.65
N SER A 83 8.68 -1.59 10.05
CA SER A 83 8.38 -0.17 10.11
C SER A 83 8.34 0.48 8.72
N PHE A 84 7.41 1.40 8.52
CA PHE A 84 7.16 2.11 7.27
C PHE A 84 7.50 3.58 7.47
N HIS A 85 8.25 4.13 6.52
CA HIS A 85 8.86 5.46 6.61
C HIS A 85 8.64 6.21 5.30
N LEU A 86 8.55 7.54 5.40
CA LEU A 86 8.58 8.40 4.23
C LEU A 86 9.97 8.36 3.60
N LEU A 87 10.03 8.09 2.29
CA LEU A 87 11.24 8.19 1.51
C LEU A 87 11.56 9.68 1.28
N GLY A 88 12.84 10.06 1.45
CA GLY A 88 13.32 11.42 1.21
C GLY A 88 13.16 12.40 2.39
N CYS A 89 12.58 11.98 3.53
CA CYS A 89 12.66 12.79 4.75
C CYS A 89 14.09 12.82 5.31
N ASN A 90 14.64 14.01 5.53
CA ASN A 90 15.93 14.25 6.20
C ASN A 90 17.20 13.68 5.52
N HIS A 91 17.29 13.65 4.18
CA HIS A 91 18.46 13.15 3.43
C HIS A 91 18.83 11.68 3.69
N THR A 92 17.92 10.88 4.24
CA THR A 92 18.20 9.47 4.53
C THR A 92 17.96 8.60 3.28
N HIS A 93 18.93 7.71 3.00
CA HIS A 93 18.94 6.71 1.93
C HIS A 93 18.98 7.25 0.48
N PRO A 94 20.07 7.93 0.06
CA PRO A 94 20.22 8.45 -1.30
C PRO A 94 20.03 7.37 -2.38
N GLN A 95 20.50 6.15 -2.11
CA GLN A 95 20.32 5.00 -3.01
C GLN A 95 18.85 4.65 -3.24
N MET A 96 17.98 4.73 -2.22
CA MET A 96 16.55 4.44 -2.39
C MET A 96 15.83 5.55 -3.17
N CYS A 97 16.22 6.80 -2.95
CA CYS A 97 15.72 7.93 -3.74
C CYS A 97 16.12 7.79 -5.22
N GLU A 98 17.34 7.34 -5.48
CA GLU A 98 17.84 7.06 -6.84
C GLU A 98 17.06 5.91 -7.48
N MET A 99 16.86 4.79 -6.76
CA MET A 99 16.06 3.67 -7.26
C MET A 99 14.62 4.08 -7.59
N HIS A 100 13.98 4.88 -6.73
CA HIS A 100 12.64 5.40 -7.00
C HIS A 100 12.63 6.31 -8.22
N SER A 101 13.60 7.22 -8.35
CA SER A 101 13.72 8.10 -9.52
C SER A 101 13.92 7.31 -10.81
N PHE A 102 14.73 6.26 -10.77
CA PHE A 102 14.95 5.37 -11.90
C PHE A 102 13.67 4.63 -12.30
N TRP A 103 12.94 4.06 -11.33
CA TRP A 103 11.65 3.43 -11.59
C TRP A 103 10.64 4.40 -12.21
N GLN A 104 10.55 5.64 -11.71
CA GLN A 104 9.66 6.66 -12.30
C GLN A 104 10.03 6.96 -13.76
N GLN A 105 11.32 7.07 -14.06
CA GLN A 105 11.79 7.28 -15.43
C GLN A 105 11.45 6.10 -16.34
N GLU A 106 11.69 4.87 -15.87
CA GLU A 106 11.37 3.66 -16.62
C GLU A 106 9.87 3.54 -16.89
N LEU A 107 9.02 3.88 -15.91
CA LEU A 107 7.57 3.89 -16.09
C LEU A 107 7.13 4.88 -17.19
N LEU A 108 7.78 6.04 -17.28
CA LEU A 108 7.49 7.04 -18.31
C LEU A 108 7.98 6.61 -19.70
N GLN A 109 9.17 6.00 -19.78
CA GLN A 109 9.81 5.64 -21.05
C GLN A 109 9.31 4.30 -21.61
N ASN A 110 9.02 3.34 -20.73
CA ASN A 110 8.76 1.95 -21.06
C ASN A 110 7.44 1.47 -20.44
N SER A 111 6.40 2.32 -20.37
CA SER A 111 5.12 2.02 -19.71
C SER A 111 4.46 0.69 -20.12
N SER A 112 4.70 0.19 -21.35
CA SER A 112 4.20 -1.11 -21.82
C SER A 112 4.80 -2.33 -21.10
N GLN A 113 5.92 -2.16 -20.40
CA GLN A 113 6.56 -3.20 -19.59
C GLN A 113 6.00 -3.28 -18.17
N PHE A 114 5.22 -2.29 -17.75
CA PHE A 114 4.63 -2.21 -16.42
C PHE A 114 3.18 -2.68 -16.44
N ARG A 115 2.71 -3.19 -15.31
CA ARG A 115 1.36 -3.74 -15.14
C ARG A 115 0.55 -2.89 -14.19
N SER A 116 0.71 -1.56 -14.27
CA SER A 116 0.02 -0.60 -13.39
C SER A 116 -1.50 -0.76 -13.41
N GLY A 117 -2.09 -1.17 -14.55
CA GLY A 117 -3.52 -1.44 -14.66
C GLY A 117 -3.99 -2.70 -13.91
N ASP A 118 -3.09 -3.65 -13.62
CA ASP A 118 -3.42 -4.88 -12.91
C ASP A 118 -3.26 -4.75 -11.39
N VAL A 119 -2.58 -3.71 -10.89
CA VAL A 119 -2.22 -3.58 -9.46
C VAL A 119 -3.46 -3.73 -8.57
N VAL A 120 -4.52 -2.98 -8.86
CA VAL A 120 -5.77 -2.99 -8.09
C VAL A 120 -6.44 -4.36 -8.13
N LYS A 121 -6.47 -4.98 -9.31
CA LYS A 121 -7.06 -6.31 -9.50
C LYS A 121 -6.31 -7.34 -8.65
N ILE A 122 -4.99 -7.34 -8.71
CA ILE A 122 -4.13 -8.26 -7.95
C ILE A 122 -4.24 -7.99 -6.45
N ALA A 123 -4.32 -6.73 -6.03
CA ALA A 123 -4.50 -6.36 -4.64
C ALA A 123 -5.82 -6.91 -4.08
N LEU A 124 -6.92 -6.75 -4.83
CA LEU A 124 -8.24 -7.31 -4.47
C LEU A 124 -8.23 -8.84 -4.40
N GLU A 125 -7.62 -9.52 -5.37
CA GLU A 125 -7.44 -10.98 -5.36
C GLU A 125 -6.67 -11.45 -4.12
N LYS A 126 -5.77 -10.60 -3.59
CA LYS A 126 -5.01 -10.83 -2.36
C LYS A 126 -5.70 -10.33 -1.09
N GLY A 127 -6.96 -9.88 -1.16
CA GLY A 127 -7.76 -9.50 0.01
C GLY A 127 -7.60 -8.05 0.45
N ALA A 128 -7.04 -7.17 -0.40
CA ALA A 128 -6.96 -5.74 -0.09
C ALA A 128 -8.34 -5.10 0.09
N ILE A 129 -8.40 -4.10 0.97
CA ILE A 129 -9.52 -3.21 1.16
C ILE A 129 -9.17 -1.90 0.46
N LEU A 130 -9.98 -1.52 -0.51
CA LEU A 130 -9.86 -0.23 -1.19
C LEU A 130 -10.63 0.85 -0.45
N PRO A 131 -10.12 2.09 -0.40
CA PRO A 131 -10.90 3.27 -0.05
C PRO A 131 -12.17 3.38 -0.90
N ASP A 132 -13.26 3.90 -0.33
CA ASP A 132 -14.50 4.19 -1.08
C ASP A 132 -14.27 5.20 -2.22
N ASP A 133 -13.25 6.06 -2.08
CA ASP A 133 -12.83 7.06 -3.06
C ASP A 133 -11.62 6.64 -3.90
N TYR A 134 -11.19 5.37 -3.81
CA TYR A 134 -10.14 4.86 -4.68
C TYR A 134 -10.66 4.94 -6.12
N PRO A 135 -9.91 5.55 -7.06
CA PRO A 135 -10.35 5.67 -8.44
C PRO A 135 -10.36 4.28 -9.08
N ILE A 136 -11.42 3.53 -8.84
CA ILE A 136 -11.76 2.32 -9.57
C ILE A 136 -12.26 2.83 -10.92
N ASN A 137 -11.32 3.03 -11.83
CA ASN A 137 -11.53 3.21 -13.26
C ASN A 137 -11.96 4.62 -13.71
N ASP A 138 -11.03 5.40 -14.29
CA ASP A 138 -11.42 6.40 -15.29
C ASP A 138 -10.83 5.99 -16.65
N LYS A 139 -11.59 5.14 -17.36
CA LYS A 139 -11.57 4.97 -18.83
C LYS A 139 -10.30 4.48 -19.52
N ARG A 140 -9.77 3.31 -19.14
CA ARG A 140 -8.84 2.54 -20.01
C ARG A 140 -9.17 1.04 -20.08
N PHE A 141 -10.46 0.75 -20.29
CA PHE A 141 -10.87 -0.47 -21.00
C PHE A 141 -11.33 -0.07 -22.39
#